data_AF-A0A388SEA1-F1
#
_entry.id   AF-A0A388SEA1-F1
#
_cell.length_a   1.000
_cell.length_b   1.000
_cell.length_c   1.000
_cell.angle_alpha   90.00
_cell.angle_beta   90.00
_cell.angle_gamma   90.00
#
_symmetry.space_group_name_H-M   'P 1'
#
loop_
_entity.id
_entity.type
_entity.pdbx_description
1 polymer ?
#
loop_
_entity_poly.entity_id
_entity_poly.type
_entity_poly.pdbx_seq_one_letter_code
_entity_poly.pdbx_strand_id
1 'polypeptide(L)'
;MSHGKSGSGWLVTSLLFFLGWVFMYADRTILSPVQGVIREEFLLSNAEVGLITSVFFIMYTAVQIPSGLLGDRFGRTKIILFGFMVFGAATALTHFASSFLMLILIRILAGFGEGFYYGPQYAISSDSTPPKYRALGYAINQ
;
A
#
# COMPACT_ATOMS: atom_id res chain seq x y z
N MET A 1 -13.13 29.45 2.83
CA MET A 1 -13.62 29.53 1.45
C MET A 1 -14.05 28.13 1.01
N SER A 2 -15.37 27.94 0.90
CA SER A 2 -16.03 26.70 0.53
C SER A 2 -15.70 26.33 -0.92
N HIS A 3 -14.95 25.25 -1.14
CA HIS A 3 -14.93 24.59 -2.45
C HIS A 3 -16.10 23.62 -2.47
N GLY A 4 -17.23 24.08 -3.00
CA GLY A 4 -18.32 23.20 -3.40
C GLY A 4 -17.82 22.19 -4.43
N LYS A 5 -17.50 20.97 -3.98
CA LYS A 5 -17.18 19.89 -4.89
C LYS A 5 -18.48 19.21 -5.31
N SER A 6 -18.78 19.37 -6.60
CA SER A 6 -19.74 18.62 -7.41
C SER A 6 -20.11 17.26 -6.81
N GLY A 7 -21.41 16.91 -6.80
CA GLY A 7 -21.94 15.66 -6.23
C GLY A 7 -21.35 14.34 -6.78
N SER A 8 -20.43 14.40 -7.75
CA SER A 8 -19.70 13.28 -8.36
C SER A 8 -18.24 13.13 -7.88
N GLY A 9 -17.63 14.14 -7.24
CA GLY A 9 -16.18 14.11 -6.92
C GLY A 9 -15.74 13.07 -5.88
N TRP A 10 -16.66 12.64 -5.01
CA TRP A 10 -16.41 11.59 -4.02
C TRP A 10 -16.32 10.21 -4.66
N LEU A 11 -17.09 9.94 -5.73
CA LEU A 11 -17.02 8.68 -6.49
C LEU A 11 -15.68 8.51 -7.18
N VAL A 12 -15.15 9.58 -7.78
CA VAL A 12 -13.81 9.55 -8.41
C VAL A 12 -12.74 9.27 -7.36
N THR A 13 -12.83 9.92 -6.20
CA THR A 13 -11.89 9.71 -5.09
C THR A 13 -11.94 8.28 -4.58
N SER A 14 -13.16 7.73 -4.39
CA SER A 14 -13.36 6.33 -4.02
C SER A 14 -12.81 5.35 -5.06
N LEU A 15 -13.07 5.60 -6.34
CA LEU A 15 -12.57 4.75 -7.42
C LEU A 15 -11.04 4.71 -7.46
N LEU A 16 -10.38 5.87 -7.27
CA LEU A 16 -8.92 5.95 -7.22
C LEU A 16 -8.34 5.16 -6.04
N PHE A 17 -8.97 5.25 -4.87
CA PHE A 17 -8.58 4.44 -3.72
C PHE A 17 -8.83 2.95 -3.95
N PHE A 18 -9.98 2.58 -4.48
CA PHE A 18 -10.25 1.19 -4.84
C PHE A 18 -9.18 0.62 -5.78
N LEU A 19 -8.86 1.32 -6.86
CA LEU A 19 -7.81 0.90 -7.79
C LEU A 19 -6.44 0.79 -7.10
N GLY A 20 -6.08 1.77 -6.27
CA GLY A 20 -4.85 1.73 -5.48
C GLY A 20 -4.77 0.51 -4.57
N TRP A 21 -5.87 0.19 -3.88
CA TRP A 21 -5.99 -0.98 -3.04
C TRP A 21 -5.84 -2.28 -3.83
N VAL A 22 -6.46 -2.39 -5.01
CA VAL A 22 -6.34 -3.57 -5.89
C VAL A 22 -4.87 -3.83 -6.25
N PHE A 23 -4.12 -2.79 -6.64
CA PHE A 23 -2.70 -2.95 -6.98
C PHE A 23 -1.86 -3.42 -5.78
N MET A 24 -2.07 -2.84 -4.60
CA MET A 24 -1.37 -3.25 -3.39
C MET A 24 -1.73 -4.67 -2.97
N TYR A 25 -3.01 -5.05 -3.10
CA TYR A 25 -3.46 -6.39 -2.75
C TYR A 25 -2.93 -7.44 -3.73
N ALA A 26 -2.81 -7.09 -5.01
CA ALA A 26 -2.16 -7.94 -6.01
C ALA A 26 -0.69 -8.20 -5.66
N ASP A 27 0.09 -7.18 -5.26
CA ASP A 27 1.49 -7.36 -4.84
C ASP A 27 1.61 -8.26 -3.59
N ARG A 28 0.69 -8.13 -2.63
CA ARG A 28 0.69 -8.98 -1.43
C ARG A 28 0.41 -10.44 -1.76
N THR A 29 -0.51 -10.69 -2.70
CA THR A 29 -0.99 -12.05 -3.01
C THR A 29 -0.11 -12.77 -4.02
N ILE A 30 0.63 -12.05 -4.88
CA ILE A 30 1.48 -12.66 -5.90
C ILE A 30 2.62 -13.50 -5.30
N LEU A 31 3.04 -13.22 -4.06
CA LEU A 31 4.11 -13.95 -3.41
C LEU A 31 3.71 -15.41 -3.13
N SER A 32 2.48 -15.66 -2.69
CA SER A 32 2.02 -17.01 -2.31
C SER A 32 2.21 -18.08 -3.39
N PRO A 33 1.79 -17.88 -4.66
CA PRO A 33 1.99 -18.88 -5.71
C PRO A 33 3.46 -19.04 -6.13
N VAL A 34 4.31 -18.02 -5.96
CA VAL A 34 5.71 -18.07 -6.39
C VAL A 34 6.69 -18.45 -5.27
N GLN A 35 6.23 -18.57 -4.02
CA GLN A 35 7.07 -18.92 -2.87
C GLN A 35 7.85 -20.23 -3.08
N GLY A 36 7.25 -21.24 -3.71
CA GLY A 36 7.94 -22.50 -4.03
C GLY A 36 9.11 -22.29 -5.01
N VAL A 37 8.88 -21.49 -6.05
CA VAL A 37 9.90 -21.15 -7.05
C VAL A 37 11.06 -20.38 -6.41
N ILE A 38 10.76 -19.34 -5.64
CA ILE A 38 11.76 -18.53 -4.90
C ILE A 38 12.57 -19.42 -3.95
N ARG A 39 11.90 -20.36 -3.28
CA ARG A 39 12.55 -21.28 -2.36
C ARG A 39 13.56 -22.18 -3.06
N GLU A 40 13.20 -22.76 -4.20
CA GLU A 40 14.07 -23.64 -4.97
C GLU A 40 15.21 -22.87 -5.63
N GLU A 41 14.93 -21.70 -6.22
CA GLU A 41 15.89 -20.84 -6.89
C GLU A 41 17.00 -20.34 -5.96
N PHE A 42 16.63 -19.89 -4.76
CA PHE A 42 17.57 -19.36 -3.77
C PHE A 42 17.99 -20.39 -2.71
N LEU A 43 17.60 -21.66 -2.86
CA LEU A 43 17.90 -22.77 -1.93
C LEU A 43 17.53 -22.45 -0.47
N LEU A 44 16.36 -21.87 -0.26
CA LEU A 44 15.92 -21.35 1.03
C LEU A 44 15.22 -22.40 1.90
N SER A 45 15.34 -22.21 3.22
CA SER A 45 14.50 -22.86 4.22
C SER A 45 13.09 -22.27 4.25
N ASN A 46 12.13 -23.01 4.82
CA ASN A 46 10.78 -22.50 5.03
C ASN A 46 10.75 -21.25 5.93
N ALA A 47 11.68 -21.14 6.88
CA ALA A 47 11.80 -19.99 7.76
C ALA A 47 12.20 -18.72 6.99
N GLU A 48 13.14 -18.84 6.05
CA GLU A 48 13.58 -17.73 5.20
C GLU A 48 12.48 -17.27 4.24
N VAL A 49 11.72 -18.21 3.67
CA VAL A 49 10.55 -17.86 2.84
C VAL A 49 9.49 -17.13 3.66
N GLY A 50 9.23 -17.58 4.89
CA GLY A 50 8.37 -16.89 5.83
C GLY A 50 8.86 -15.47 6.11
N LEU A 51 10.17 -15.30 6.32
CA LEU A 51 10.80 -14.01 6.61
C LEU A 51 10.54 -12.98 5.51
N ILE A 52 10.56 -13.36 4.22
CA ILE A 52 10.25 -12.48 3.08
C ILE A 52 8.88 -11.81 3.24
N THR A 53 7.90 -12.57 3.72
CA THR A 53 6.54 -12.06 3.96
C THR A 53 6.48 -11.27 5.26
N SER A 54 7.16 -11.73 6.31
CA SER A 54 7.17 -11.07 7.61
C SER A 54 7.78 -9.68 7.58
N VAL A 55 8.93 -9.49 6.93
CA VAL A 55 9.61 -8.18 6.88
C VAL A 55 8.76 -7.11 6.19
N PHE A 56 8.02 -7.50 5.15
CA PHE A 56 7.04 -6.64 4.49
C PHE A 56 5.98 -6.17 5.49
N PHE A 57 5.31 -7.10 6.19
CA PHE A 57 4.22 -6.75 7.11
C PHE A 57 4.69 -5.99 8.34
N ILE A 58 5.89 -6.29 8.85
CA ILE A 58 6.52 -5.55 9.96
C ILE A 58 6.72 -4.10 9.53
N MET A 59 7.36 -3.86 8.38
CA MET A 59 7.61 -2.50 7.88
C MET A 59 6.30 -1.77 7.57
N TYR A 60 5.40 -2.43 6.87
CA TYR A 60 4.06 -1.93 6.55
C TYR A 60 3.31 -1.47 7.80
N THR A 61 3.28 -2.28 8.85
CA THR A 61 2.60 -1.95 10.10
C THR A 61 3.30 -0.81 10.84
N ALA A 62 4.64 -0.81 10.88
CA ALA A 62 5.41 0.24 11.53
C ALA A 62 5.21 1.62 10.88
N VAL A 63 4.97 1.68 9.57
CA VAL A 63 4.76 2.95 8.83
C VAL A 63 3.34 3.48 8.95
N GLN A 64 2.33 2.64 9.21
CA GLN A 64 0.93 3.08 9.23
C GLN A 64 0.66 4.23 10.22
N ILE A 65 1.26 4.18 11.42
CA ILE A 65 1.09 5.24 12.43
C ILE A 65 1.78 6.55 11.98
N PRO A 66 3.09 6.56 11.63
CA PRO A 66 3.75 7.73 11.06
C PRO A 66 3.07 8.31 9.82
N SER A 67 2.51 7.45 8.97
CA SER A 67 1.84 7.85 7.74
C SER A 67 0.70 8.82 7.98
N GLY A 68 -0.18 8.55 8.95
CA GLY A 68 -1.27 9.45 9.32
C GLY A 68 -0.76 10.81 9.78
N LEU A 69 0.22 10.81 10.69
CA LEU A 69 0.83 12.03 11.24
C LEU A 69 1.50 12.88 10.15
N LEU A 70 2.25 12.25 9.25
CA LEU A 70 2.89 12.91 8.11
C LEU A 70 1.84 13.41 7.11
N GLY A 71 0.75 12.66 6.91
CA GLY A 71 -0.37 13.04 6.06
C GLY A 71 -1.06 14.32 6.56
N ASP A 72 -1.29 14.42 7.87
CA ASP A 72 -1.89 15.60 8.48
C ASP A 72 -0.94 16.81 8.46
N ARG A 73 0.38 16.60 8.57
CA ARG A 73 1.38 17.67 8.56
C ARG A 73 1.75 18.19 7.16
N PHE A 74 1.96 17.30 6.20
CA PHE A 74 2.52 17.64 4.88
C PHE A 74 1.50 17.55 3.74
N GLY A 75 0.30 17.01 4.01
CA GLY A 75 -0.79 16.85 3.07
C GLY A 75 -1.00 15.39 2.68
N ARG A 76 -2.19 14.88 2.98
CA ARG A 76 -2.58 13.46 2.84
C ARG A 76 -2.35 12.89 1.45
N THR A 77 -2.75 13.62 0.40
CA THR A 77 -2.54 13.19 -1.00
C THR A 77 -1.05 13.08 -1.35
N LYS A 78 -0.20 14.00 -0.87
CA LYS A 78 1.24 13.97 -1.18
C LYS A 78 1.91 12.74 -0.55
N ILE A 79 1.52 12.40 0.67
CA ILE A 79 2.04 11.21 1.37
C ILE A 79 1.60 9.91 0.70
N ILE A 80 0.33 9.81 0.27
CA ILE A 80 -0.13 8.65 -0.52
C ILE A 80 0.66 8.52 -1.82
N LEU A 81 0.83 9.61 -2.57
CA LEU A 81 1.58 9.59 -3.82
C LEU A 81 3.05 9.20 -3.61
N PHE A 82 3.68 9.69 -2.55
CA PHE A 82 5.02 9.25 -2.15
C PHE A 82 5.06 7.75 -1.88
N GLY A 83 4.11 7.22 -1.10
CA GLY A 83 3.97 5.80 -0.84
C GLY A 83 3.85 4.97 -2.12
N PHE A 84 2.99 5.39 -3.05
CA PHE A 84 2.82 4.72 -4.34
C PHE A 84 4.07 4.77 -5.23
N MET A 85 4.83 5.87 -5.23
CA MET A 85 6.08 5.95 -5.97
C MET A 85 7.11 4.97 -5.41
N VAL A 86 7.22 4.88 -4.08
CA VAL A 86 8.14 3.93 -3.42
C VAL A 86 7.69 2.48 -3.65
N PHE A 87 6.40 2.20 -3.53
CA PHE A 87 5.80 0.90 -3.83
C PHE A 87 6.07 0.49 -5.28
N GLY A 88 5.74 1.34 -6.26
CA GLY A 88 5.95 1.05 -7.67
C GLY A 88 7.43 0.85 -8.02
N ALA A 89 8.34 1.62 -7.41
CA ALA A 89 9.77 1.41 -7.55
C ALA A 89 10.20 0.05 -6.96
N ALA A 90 9.71 -0.32 -5.78
CA ALA A 90 10.00 -1.62 -5.17
C ALA A 90 9.50 -2.78 -6.06
N THR A 91 8.27 -2.70 -6.55
CA THR A 91 7.70 -3.71 -7.46
C THR A 91 8.52 -3.84 -8.75
N ALA A 92 8.98 -2.73 -9.33
CA ALA A 92 9.87 -2.76 -10.50
C ALA A 92 11.24 -3.37 -10.18
N LEU A 93 11.81 -3.07 -9.00
CA LEU A 93 13.08 -3.63 -8.54
C LEU A 93 13.01 -5.14 -8.27
N THR A 94 11.85 -5.68 -7.92
CA THR A 94 11.65 -7.12 -7.72
C THR A 94 12.11 -7.94 -8.93
N HIS A 95 11.93 -7.44 -10.15
CA HIS A 95 12.38 -8.13 -11.37
C HIS A 95 13.90 -8.36 -11.40
N PHE A 96 14.68 -7.48 -10.76
CA PHE A 96 16.14 -7.55 -10.74
C PHE A 96 16.68 -8.27 -9.50
N ALA A 97 15.81 -8.83 -8.65
CA ALA A 97 16.21 -9.50 -7.42
C ALA A 97 16.98 -10.79 -7.72
N SER A 98 18.31 -10.75 -7.59
CA SER A 98 19.19 -11.90 -7.85
C SER A 98 19.74 -12.55 -6.58
N SER A 99 19.27 -12.16 -5.40
CA SER A 99 19.68 -12.74 -4.13
C SER A 99 18.60 -12.60 -3.07
N PHE A 100 18.64 -13.48 -2.07
CA PHE A 100 17.74 -13.43 -0.92
C PHE A 100 17.79 -12.09 -0.18
N LEU A 101 18.99 -11.53 0.05
CA LEU A 101 19.14 -10.24 0.72
C LEU A 101 18.51 -9.10 -0.09
N MET A 102 18.69 -9.09 -1.42
CA MET A 102 18.07 -8.09 -2.29
C MET A 102 16.55 -8.20 -2.23
N LEU A 103 16.01 -9.41 -2.24
CA LEU A 103 14.57 -9.65 -2.09
C LEU A 103 14.04 -9.14 -0.73
N ILE A 104 14.75 -9.40 0.37
CA ILE A 104 14.40 -8.87 1.70
C ILE A 104 14.35 -7.33 1.71
N LEU A 105 15.37 -6.67 1.15
CA LEU A 105 15.42 -5.21 1.10
C LEU A 105 14.29 -4.63 0.23
N ILE A 106 14.00 -5.26 -0.92
CA ILE A 106 12.89 -4.86 -1.79
C ILE A 106 11.55 -5.02 -1.07
N ARG A 107 11.34 -6.12 -0.31
CA ARG A 107 10.09 -6.32 0.45
C ARG A 107 9.94 -5.34 1.60
N ILE A 108 11.03 -4.96 2.26
CA ILE A 108 11.02 -3.86 3.25
C ILE A 108 10.61 -2.55 2.57
N LEU A 109 11.19 -2.23 1.41
CA LEU A 109 10.86 -1.02 0.66
C LEU A 109 9.40 -1.00 0.19
N ALA A 110 8.88 -2.14 -0.29
CA ALA A 110 7.48 -2.30 -0.66
C ALA A 110 6.56 -2.09 0.55
N GLY A 111 6.85 -2.74 1.68
CA GLY A 111 6.09 -2.56 2.92
C GLY A 111 6.12 -1.12 3.41
N PHE A 112 7.26 -0.45 3.31
CA PHE A 112 7.40 0.97 3.63
C PHE A 112 6.51 1.85 2.74
N GLY A 113 6.54 1.66 1.41
CA GLY A 113 5.69 2.39 0.47
C GLY A 113 4.21 2.17 0.72
N GLU A 114 3.81 0.90 0.86
CA GLU A 114 2.42 0.52 1.10
C GLU A 114 1.87 0.98 2.45
N GLY A 115 2.72 1.10 3.47
CA GLY A 115 2.33 1.58 4.79
C GLY A 115 1.81 3.02 4.77
N PHE A 116 2.13 3.80 3.74
CA PHE A 116 1.65 5.17 3.59
C PHE A 116 0.20 5.30 3.11
N TYR A 117 -0.43 4.20 2.71
CA TYR A 117 -1.74 4.23 2.06
C TYR A 117 -2.90 4.49 3.02
N TYR A 118 -3.15 3.56 3.96
CA TYR A 118 -4.43 3.49 4.69
C TYR A 118 -4.70 4.69 5.60
N GLY A 119 -3.70 5.18 6.36
CA GLY A 119 -3.91 6.29 7.31
C GLY A 119 -4.47 7.55 6.64
N PRO A 120 -3.76 8.14 5.66
CA PRO A 120 -4.24 9.30 4.91
C PRO A 120 -5.48 9.00 4.06
N GLN A 121 -5.62 7.79 3.53
CA GLN A 121 -6.75 7.39 2.68
C GLN A 121 -8.07 7.36 3.47
N TYR A 122 -8.10 6.76 4.66
CA TYR A 122 -9.29 6.77 5.51
C TYR A 122 -9.75 8.19 5.82
N ALA A 123 -8.82 9.07 6.11
CA ALA A 123 -9.12 10.45 6.46
C ALA A 123 -9.64 11.25 5.25
N ILE A 124 -9.04 11.09 4.05
CA ILE A 124 -9.59 11.69 2.81
C ILE A 124 -10.99 11.14 2.51
N SER A 125 -11.18 9.83 2.59
CA SER A 125 -12.48 9.18 2.33
C SER A 125 -13.57 9.69 3.28
N SER A 126 -13.23 9.93 4.55
CA SER A 126 -14.15 10.48 5.54
C SER A 126 -14.58 11.92 5.23
N ASP A 127 -13.61 12.74 4.81
CA ASP A 127 -13.81 14.16 4.51
C ASP A 127 -14.51 14.39 3.16
N SER A 128 -14.26 13.52 2.17
CA SER A 128 -14.81 13.66 0.82
C SER A 128 -16.22 13.09 0.66
N THR A 129 -16.64 12.15 1.51
CA THR A 129 -17.90 11.43 1.34
C THR A 129 -19.06 12.11 2.09
N PRO A 130 -20.18 12.44 1.42
CA PRO A 130 -21.34 13.03 2.10
C PRO A 130 -21.85 12.15 3.24
N PRO A 131 -22.36 12.70 4.36
CA PRO A 131 -22.80 11.91 5.51
C PRO A 131 -23.75 10.76 5.17
N LYS A 132 -24.65 10.98 4.19
CA LYS A 132 -25.61 9.98 3.68
C LYS A 132 -24.96 8.76 3.01
N TYR A 133 -23.76 8.90 2.46
CA TYR A 133 -23.08 7.86 1.68
C TYR A 133 -21.79 7.35 2.33
N ARG A 134 -21.42 7.77 3.54
CA ARG A 134 -20.16 7.36 4.20
C ARG A 134 -19.99 5.85 4.29
N ALA A 135 -21.05 5.12 4.65
CA ALA A 135 -21.01 3.66 4.71
C ALA A 135 -20.70 3.02 3.34
N LEU A 136 -21.32 3.54 2.27
CA LEU A 136 -21.07 3.09 0.90
C LEU A 136 -19.64 3.46 0.44
N GLY A 137 -19.20 4.68 0.76
CA GLY A 137 -17.83 5.13 0.46
C GLY A 137 -16.77 4.25 1.12
N TYR A 138 -16.96 3.90 2.40
CA TYR A 138 -16.06 2.96 3.08
C TYR A 138 -16.15 1.53 2.53
N ALA A 139 -17.32 1.08 2.06
CA ALA A 139 -17.50 -0.24 1.47
C ALA A 139 -16.84 -0.38 0.10
N ILE A 140 -16.77 0.69 -0.69
CA ILE A 140 -16.07 0.71 -2.00
C ILE A 140 -14.55 0.77 -1.80
N ASN A 141 -14.11 1.34 -0.69
CA ASN A 141 -12.71 1.71 -0.45
C ASN A 141 -11.92 0.67 0.38
N GLN A 142 -12.50 -0.51 0.63
CA GLN A 142 -11.89 -1.65 1.34
C GLN A 142 -11.94 -2.91 0.49
#